data_AF-A0A2N2M687-F1
#
_entry.id   AF-A0A2N2M687-F1
#
_cell.length_a   1.000
_cell.length_b   1.000
_cell.length_c   1.000
_cell.angle_alpha   90.00
_cell.angle_beta   90.00
_cell.angle_gamma   90.00
#
_symmetry.space_group_name_H-M   'P 1'
#
loop_
_entity.id
_entity.type
_entity.pdbx_description
1 polymer ?
#
loop_
_entity_poly.entity_id
_entity_poly.type
_entity_poly.pdbx_seq_one_letter_code
_entity_poly.pdbx_strand_id
1 'polypeptide(L)'
;MMDLWINTFYSMVNSLGFPDPIHAILVHIPMGLTIGAFCFAWISALSSWKRLAVTAYHCITLSLVFLLPVIIFGFADWRHFYLGAWLTPIKIKMVLAVILLFLSFVTFLLGFKGKKSSRITLALYTFCLITIICLGWYGARIVYGEQMPPHSNKYPIGEKIFIANCNICHANGGNKISPQNPLRSSDNLNNLKAFISLIRHPVKPMPTFTASRISDQEAKELYDYIVNEVNRPWGTDNN
;
A
#
# COMPACT_ATOMS: atom_id res chain seq x y z
N MET A 1 8.14 -3.68 -21.62
CA MET A 1 9.44 -3.67 -20.91
C MET A 1 9.25 -3.52 -19.40
N MET A 2 8.51 -2.51 -18.92
CA MET A 2 8.27 -2.29 -17.49
C MET A 2 7.51 -3.44 -16.80
N ASP A 3 6.37 -3.87 -17.35
CA ASP A 3 5.60 -4.99 -16.79
C ASP A 3 6.38 -6.32 -16.81
N LEU A 4 7.26 -6.51 -17.80
CA LEU A 4 8.13 -7.69 -17.87
C LEU A 4 9.12 -7.72 -16.70
N TRP A 5 9.81 -6.60 -16.44
CA TRP A 5 10.72 -6.49 -15.30
C TRP A 5 9.99 -6.72 -13.97
N ILE A 6 8.82 -6.10 -13.76
CA ILE A 6 8.03 -6.27 -12.52
C ILE A 6 7.69 -7.73 -12.31
N ASN A 7 7.14 -8.39 -13.33
CA ASN A 7 6.69 -9.77 -13.21
C ASN A 7 7.87 -10.74 -13.00
N THR A 8 8.99 -10.54 -13.70
CA THR A 8 10.19 -11.35 -13.52
C THR A 8 10.76 -11.18 -12.10
N PHE A 9 10.84 -9.93 -11.61
CA PHE A 9 11.30 -9.64 -10.26
C PHE A 9 10.41 -10.32 -9.22
N TYR A 10 9.09 -10.15 -9.30
CA TYR A 10 8.16 -10.75 -8.36
C TYR A 10 8.11 -12.28 -8.43
N SER A 11 8.28 -12.88 -9.62
CA SER A 11 8.41 -14.33 -9.75
C SER A 11 9.67 -14.85 -9.04
N MET A 12 10.78 -14.14 -9.16
CA MET A 12 12.03 -14.49 -8.48
C MET A 12 11.88 -14.37 -6.97
N VAL A 13 11.35 -13.25 -6.48
CA VAL A 13 11.18 -13.01 -5.04
C VAL A 13 10.18 -14.02 -4.43
N ASN A 14 9.10 -14.35 -5.14
CA ASN A 14 8.18 -15.42 -4.73
C ASN A 14 8.88 -16.77 -4.63
N SER A 15 9.80 -17.09 -5.55
CA SER A 15 10.55 -18.35 -5.50
C SER A 15 11.47 -18.46 -4.28
N LEU A 16 11.84 -17.33 -3.68
CA LEU A 16 12.61 -17.25 -2.44
C LEU A 16 11.73 -17.27 -1.19
N GLY A 17 10.40 -17.34 -1.33
CA GLY A 17 9.45 -17.39 -0.22
C GLY A 17 8.98 -16.03 0.30
N PHE A 18 9.16 -14.94 -0.47
CA PHE A 18 8.76 -13.58 -0.07
C PHE A 18 7.62 -13.04 -0.96
N PRO A 19 6.35 -13.47 -0.77
CA PRO A 19 5.25 -13.04 -1.64
C PRO A 19 4.76 -11.60 -1.39
N ASP A 20 5.30 -10.94 -0.38
CA ASP A 20 4.78 -9.68 0.14
C ASP A 20 5.27 -8.44 -0.62
N PRO A 21 4.55 -7.31 -0.53
CA PRO A 21 4.97 -6.04 -1.12
C PRO A 21 6.32 -5.55 -0.59
N ILE A 22 7.31 -5.40 -1.47
CA ILE A 22 8.66 -4.96 -1.11
C ILE A 22 8.68 -3.53 -0.56
N HIS A 23 7.85 -2.64 -1.10
CA HIS A 23 7.71 -1.27 -0.62
C HIS A 23 7.35 -1.24 0.87
N ALA A 24 6.49 -2.15 1.34
CA ALA A 24 6.05 -2.18 2.73
C ALA A 24 7.21 -2.42 3.70
N ILE A 25 8.21 -3.20 3.31
CA ILE A 25 9.42 -3.41 4.12
C ILE A 25 10.34 -2.20 3.98
N LEU A 26 10.61 -1.74 2.75
CA LEU A 26 11.58 -0.68 2.49
C LEU A 26 11.23 0.67 3.12
N VAL A 27 9.94 1.02 3.26
CA VAL A 27 9.54 2.30 3.88
C VAL A 27 10.02 2.45 5.32
N HIS A 28 10.28 1.36 6.04
CA HIS A 28 10.75 1.41 7.42
C HIS A 28 12.11 2.08 7.56
N ILE A 29 12.98 1.98 6.54
CA ILE A 29 14.30 2.59 6.55
C ILE A 29 14.22 4.13 6.59
N PRO A 30 13.63 4.83 5.59
CA PRO A 30 13.50 6.27 5.65
C PRO A 30 12.56 6.73 6.78
N MET A 31 11.55 5.94 7.16
CA MET A 31 10.72 6.27 8.34
C MET A 31 11.56 6.31 9.62
N GLY A 32 12.30 5.24 9.93
CA GLY A 32 13.14 5.17 11.13
C GLY A 32 14.23 6.25 11.14
N LEU A 33 14.85 6.50 9.99
CA LEU A 33 15.85 7.56 9.84
C LEU A 33 15.25 8.96 10.04
N THR A 34 14.05 9.23 9.52
CA THR A 34 13.35 10.50 9.74
C THR A 34 12.95 10.68 11.21
N ILE A 35 12.51 9.61 11.89
CA ILE A 35 12.27 9.64 13.35
C ILE A 35 13.57 9.93 14.10
N GLY A 36 14.66 9.25 13.75
CA GLY A 36 15.97 9.49 14.33
C GLY A 36 16.44 10.93 14.13
N ALA A 37 16.25 11.47 12.93
CA ALA A 37 16.58 12.86 12.61
C ALA A 37 15.83 13.86 13.50
N PHE A 38 14.52 13.65 13.68
CA PHE A 38 13.71 14.44 14.61
C PHE A 38 14.23 14.34 16.05
N CYS A 39 14.42 13.12 16.57
CA CYS A 39 14.85 12.89 17.95
C CYS A 39 16.22 13.57 18.21
N PHE A 40 17.22 13.31 17.37
CA PHE A 40 18.54 13.90 17.54
C PHE A 40 18.55 15.42 17.40
N ALA A 41 17.74 15.98 16.51
CA ALA A 41 17.64 17.43 16.35
C ALA A 41 17.04 18.10 17.60
N TRP A 42 15.95 17.54 18.14
CA TRP A 42 15.30 18.09 19.33
C TRP A 42 16.13 17.88 20.59
N ILE A 43 16.77 16.72 20.78
CA ILE A 43 17.70 16.50 21.90
C ILE A 43 18.87 17.49 21.80
N SER A 44 19.44 17.70 20.60
CA SER A 44 20.50 18.69 20.41
C SER A 44 20.05 20.12 20.71
N ALA A 45 18.77 20.45 20.48
CA ALA A 45 18.22 21.76 20.75
C ALA A 45 18.03 21.98 22.26
N LEU A 46 17.50 20.99 22.97
CA LEU A 46 17.15 21.05 24.39
C LEU A 46 18.32 20.76 25.33
N SER A 47 19.36 20.04 24.87
CA SER A 47 20.50 19.62 25.70
C SER A 47 21.80 20.36 25.35
N SER A 48 22.83 20.19 26.19
CA SER A 48 24.21 20.61 25.92
C SER A 48 24.89 19.77 24.82
N TRP A 49 24.29 18.65 24.41
CA TRP A 49 24.85 17.69 23.46
C TRP A 49 24.71 18.15 21.99
N LYS A 50 25.36 19.26 21.65
CA LYS A 50 25.26 19.89 20.32
C LYS A 50 25.76 19.03 19.15
N ARG A 51 26.56 17.99 19.43
CA ARG A 51 27.04 17.04 18.42
C ARG A 51 25.90 16.23 17.78
N LEU A 52 24.77 16.05 18.48
CA LEU A 52 23.63 15.31 17.95
C LEU A 52 22.96 15.98 16.75
N ALA A 53 23.12 17.30 16.56
CA ALA A 53 22.63 17.98 15.36
C ALA A 53 23.28 17.44 14.07
N VAL A 54 24.55 17.02 14.13
CA VAL A 54 25.24 16.40 13.00
C VAL A 54 24.66 15.02 12.72
N THR A 55 24.37 14.24 13.76
CA THR A 55 23.69 12.94 13.62
C THR A 55 22.31 13.09 13.00
N ALA A 56 21.53 14.10 13.42
CA ALA A 56 20.23 14.39 12.82
C ALA A 56 20.33 14.65 11.31
N TYR A 57 21.36 15.40 10.90
CA TYR A 57 21.65 15.65 9.49
C TYR A 57 22.05 14.38 8.74
N HIS A 58 22.87 13.51 9.31
CA HIS A 58 23.20 12.21 8.69
C HIS A 58 21.95 11.34 8.51
N CYS A 59 21.07 11.31 9.52
CA CYS A 59 19.82 10.56 9.45
C CYS A 59 18.92 11.05 8.31
N ILE A 60 18.67 12.36 8.18
CA ILE A 60 17.82 12.87 7.08
C ILE A 60 18.48 12.72 5.71
N THR A 61 19.82 12.83 5.63
CA THR A 61 20.57 12.59 4.39
C THR A 61 20.42 11.15 3.93
N LEU A 62 20.61 10.18 4.84
CA LEU A 62 20.44 8.77 4.51
C LEU A 62 18.97 8.44 4.22
N SER A 63 18.02 9.06 4.92
CA SER A 63 16.58 8.93 4.65
C SER A 63 16.26 9.33 3.20
N LEU A 64 16.78 10.47 2.73
CA LEU A 64 16.62 10.94 1.35
C LEU A 64 17.17 9.95 0.32
N VAL A 65 18.35 9.37 0.57
CA VAL A 65 18.94 8.38 -0.33
C VAL A 65 18.02 7.15 -0.47
N PHE A 66 17.46 6.68 0.65
CA PHE A 66 16.54 5.54 0.66
C PHE A 66 15.13 5.85 0.13
N LEU A 67 14.76 7.12 -0.07
CA LEU A 67 13.51 7.43 -0.78
C LEU A 67 13.53 6.92 -2.23
N LEU A 68 14.70 6.85 -2.88
CA LEU A 68 14.82 6.36 -4.26
C LEU A 68 14.35 4.90 -4.42
N PRO A 69 14.93 3.90 -3.72
CA PRO A 69 14.43 2.54 -3.80
C PRO A 69 12.97 2.43 -3.33
N VAL A 70 12.56 3.19 -2.31
CA VAL A 70 11.17 3.20 -1.83
C VAL A 70 10.19 3.66 -2.91
N ILE A 71 10.54 4.65 -3.72
CA ILE A 71 9.70 5.12 -4.83
C ILE A 71 9.63 4.07 -5.95
N ILE A 72 10.77 3.49 -6.33
CA ILE A 72 10.85 2.46 -7.39
C ILE A 72 9.97 1.27 -7.03
N PHE A 73 10.16 0.71 -5.83
CA PHE A 73 9.36 -0.42 -5.38
C PHE A 73 7.93 -0.01 -5.03
N GLY A 74 7.69 1.23 -4.57
CA GLY A 74 6.32 1.73 -4.39
C GLY A 74 5.51 1.72 -5.69
N PHE A 75 6.14 2.08 -6.80
CA PHE A 75 5.53 1.98 -8.13
C PHE A 75 5.36 0.52 -8.58
N ALA A 76 6.37 -0.33 -8.36
CA ALA A 76 6.32 -1.74 -8.70
C ALA A 76 5.18 -2.46 -7.97
N ASP A 77 5.03 -2.22 -6.67
CA ASP A 77 3.99 -2.80 -5.82
C ASP A 77 2.61 -2.30 -6.24
N TRP A 78 2.50 -0.99 -6.50
CA TRP A 78 1.26 -0.38 -7.01
C TRP A 78 0.80 -1.04 -8.31
N ARG A 79 1.73 -1.33 -9.22
CA ARG A 79 1.43 -2.00 -10.49
C ARG A 79 1.13 -3.49 -10.29
N HIS A 80 1.91 -4.20 -9.48
CA HIS A 80 1.82 -5.65 -9.32
C HIS A 80 0.60 -6.07 -8.47
N PHE A 81 0.48 -5.53 -7.25
CA PHE A 81 -0.57 -5.92 -6.31
C PHE A 81 -1.89 -5.19 -6.56
N TYR A 82 -1.82 -3.91 -6.97
CA TYR A 82 -3.03 -3.08 -7.12
C TYR A 82 -3.44 -2.84 -8.57
N LEU A 83 -2.76 -3.43 -9.57
CA LEU A 83 -3.05 -3.24 -11.00
C LEU A 83 -3.01 -1.77 -11.47
N GLY A 84 -2.33 -0.90 -10.73
CA GLY A 84 -2.41 0.53 -11.00
C GLY A 84 -3.73 1.18 -10.57
N ALA A 85 -4.50 0.55 -9.69
CA ALA A 85 -5.74 1.13 -9.16
C ALA A 85 -5.43 2.34 -8.27
N TRP A 86 -6.16 3.43 -8.48
CA TRP A 86 -6.03 4.67 -7.71
C TRP A 86 -7.01 4.69 -6.54
N LEU A 87 -6.74 3.88 -5.52
CA LEU A 87 -7.51 3.87 -4.28
C LEU A 87 -7.32 5.20 -3.51
N THR A 88 -8.33 5.63 -2.76
CA THR A 88 -8.26 6.87 -1.97
C THR A 88 -7.03 6.93 -1.05
N PRO A 89 -6.68 5.87 -0.28
CA PRO A 89 -5.45 5.87 0.52
C PRO A 89 -4.18 6.02 -0.31
N ILE A 90 -4.13 5.41 -1.51
CA ILE A 90 -2.97 5.51 -2.42
C ILE A 90 -2.81 6.94 -2.92
N LYS A 91 -3.90 7.59 -3.35
CA LYS A 91 -3.89 9.00 -3.78
C LYS A 91 -3.32 9.91 -2.69
N ILE A 92 -3.78 9.74 -1.44
CA ILE A 92 -3.32 10.53 -0.31
C ILE A 92 -1.84 10.26 -0.02
N LYS A 93 -1.41 8.99 -0.04
CA LYS A 93 0.00 8.63 0.14
C LYS A 93 0.91 9.26 -0.91
N MET A 94 0.47 9.37 -2.18
CA MET A 94 1.28 10.03 -3.21
C MET A 94 1.50 11.51 -2.92
N VAL A 95 0.45 12.23 -2.50
CA VAL A 95 0.58 13.64 -2.10
C VAL A 95 1.52 13.78 -0.90
N LEU A 96 1.34 12.97 0.13
CA LEU A 96 2.19 12.98 1.32
C LEU A 96 3.65 12.59 1.01
N ALA A 97 3.89 11.67 0.06
CA ALA A 97 5.23 11.28 -0.35
C ALA A 97 5.98 12.43 -1.06
N VAL A 98 5.30 13.17 -1.93
CA VAL A 98 5.86 14.38 -2.56
C VAL A 98 6.17 15.45 -1.52
N ILE A 99 5.26 15.66 -0.56
CA ILE A 99 5.50 16.58 0.58
C ILE A 99 6.72 16.15 1.38
N LEU A 100 6.83 14.87 1.74
CA LEU A 100 7.97 14.36 2.50
C LEU A 100 9.29 14.53 1.75
N LEU A 101 9.30 14.23 0.44
CA LEU A 101 10.48 14.41 -0.41
C LEU A 101 10.94 15.87 -0.41
N PHE A 102 9.99 16.80 -0.63
CA PHE A 102 10.28 18.23 -0.60
C PHE A 102 10.81 18.69 0.77
N LEU A 103 10.12 18.35 1.86
CA LEU A 103 10.52 18.72 3.21
C LEU A 103 11.91 18.16 3.56
N SER A 104 12.16 16.90 3.24
CA SER A 104 13.44 16.24 3.50
C SER A 104 14.56 16.89 2.69
N PHE A 105 14.32 17.22 1.41
CA PHE A 105 15.29 17.87 0.55
C PHE A 105 15.64 19.28 1.02
N VAL A 106 14.64 20.09 1.40
CA VAL A 106 14.88 21.42 1.99
C VAL A 106 15.66 21.30 3.31
N THR A 107 15.32 20.32 4.15
CA THR A 107 16.03 20.07 5.41
C THR A 107 17.50 19.71 5.17
N PHE A 108 17.78 18.86 4.18
CA PHE A 108 19.12 18.52 3.74
C PHE A 108 19.91 19.75 3.28
N LEU A 109 19.34 20.58 2.41
CA LEU A 109 20.01 21.80 1.92
C LEU A 109 20.35 22.79 3.04
N LEU A 110 19.49 22.91 4.04
CA LEU A 110 19.75 23.77 5.21
C LEU A 110 20.83 23.19 6.13
N GLY A 111 20.89 21.87 6.28
CA GLY A 111 21.92 21.17 7.04
C GLY A 111 23.31 21.19 6.38
N PHE A 112 23.36 21.14 5.04
CA PHE A 112 24.60 21.15 4.27
C PHE A 112 25.44 22.42 4.51
N LYS A 113 24.80 23.56 4.78
CA LYS A 113 25.51 24.84 5.01
C LYS A 113 26.16 24.96 6.40
N GLY A 114 26.17 23.89 7.22
CA GLY A 114 26.83 23.87 8.53
C GLY A 114 26.29 24.89 9.55
N LYS A 115 25.12 25.48 9.28
CA LYS A 115 24.52 26.48 10.15
C LYS A 115 24.02 25.80 11.44
N LYS A 116 24.23 26.46 12.60
CA LYS A 116 23.62 26.05 13.88
C LYS A 116 22.13 25.77 13.67
N SER A 117 21.64 24.70 14.32
CA SER A 117 20.23 24.29 14.28
C SER A 117 19.31 25.49 14.51
N SER A 118 18.61 25.89 13.44
CA SER A 118 17.69 27.03 13.47
C SER A 118 16.29 26.56 13.86
N ARG A 119 15.45 27.48 14.36
CA ARG A 119 14.03 27.18 14.64
C ARG A 119 13.31 26.63 13.40
N ILE A 120 13.69 27.09 12.21
CA ILE A 120 13.16 26.62 10.93
C ILE A 120 13.56 25.16 10.68
N THR A 121 14.83 24.81 10.91
CA THR A 121 15.33 23.43 10.73
C THR A 121 14.61 22.46 11.68
N LEU A 122 14.38 22.86 12.94
CA LEU A 122 13.61 22.06 13.90
C LEU A 122 12.16 21.88 13.45
N ALA A 123 11.51 22.94 12.96
CA ALA A 123 10.15 22.86 12.42
C ALA A 123 10.07 21.89 11.24
N LEU A 124 11.05 21.91 10.33
CA LEU A 124 11.10 20.98 9.20
C LEU A 124 11.24 19.52 9.63
N TYR A 125 12.10 19.21 10.61
CA TYR A 125 12.18 17.85 11.17
C TYR A 125 10.83 17.41 11.78
N THR A 126 10.13 18.31 12.48
CA THR A 126 8.80 18.03 13.02
C THR A 126 7.76 17.79 11.93
N PHE A 127 7.75 18.59 10.86
CA PHE A 127 6.84 18.37 9.74
C PHE A 127 7.16 17.08 8.98
N CYS A 128 8.44 16.70 8.84
CA CYS A 128 8.83 15.40 8.32
C CYS A 128 8.26 14.26 9.18
N LEU A 129 8.37 14.36 10.51
CA LEU A 129 7.80 13.39 11.45
C LEU A 129 6.27 13.26 11.27
N ILE A 130 5.54 14.37 11.27
CA ILE A 130 4.08 14.36 11.08
C ILE A 130 3.73 13.69 9.74
N THR A 131 4.46 14.02 8.68
CA THR A 131 4.21 13.46 7.34
C THR A 131 4.43 11.95 7.31
N ILE A 132 5.48 11.41 7.95
CA ILE A 132 5.71 9.96 7.99
C ILE A 132 4.68 9.23 8.85
N ILE A 133 4.17 9.84 9.92
CA ILE A 133 3.09 9.27 10.75
C ILE A 133 1.81 9.15 9.91
N CYS A 134 1.45 10.21 9.17
CA CYS A 134 0.31 10.18 8.26
C CYS A 134 0.50 9.12 7.16
N LEU A 135 1.68 9.03 6.54
CA LEU A 135 2.01 8.00 5.55
C LEU A 135 1.87 6.58 6.12
N GLY A 136 2.38 6.34 7.32
CA GLY A 136 2.27 5.06 8.03
C GLY A 136 0.82 4.69 8.30
N TRP A 137 0.00 5.63 8.76
CA TRP A 137 -1.43 5.41 9.03
C TRP A 137 -2.23 5.06 7.77
N TYR A 138 -2.01 5.77 6.66
CA TYR A 138 -2.64 5.41 5.39
C TYR A 138 -2.08 4.12 4.80
N GLY A 139 -0.81 3.79 5.05
CA GLY A 139 -0.22 2.51 4.70
C GLY A 139 -0.88 1.35 5.44
N ALA A 140 -1.03 1.47 6.75
CA ALA A 140 -1.71 0.49 7.60
C ALA A 140 -3.16 0.27 7.15
N ARG A 141 -3.89 1.30 6.73
CA ARG A 141 -5.26 1.16 6.20
C ARG A 141 -5.37 0.41 4.88
N ILE A 142 -4.29 0.31 4.13
CA ILE A 142 -4.23 -0.52 2.90
C ILE A 142 -4.01 -1.99 3.28
N VAL A 143 -3.22 -2.27 4.33
CA VAL A 143 -2.87 -3.65 4.72
C VAL A 143 -3.88 -4.26 5.70
N TYR A 144 -4.23 -3.52 6.76
CA TYR A 144 -5.03 -3.99 7.89
C TYR A 144 -6.45 -3.44 7.90
N GLY A 145 -6.78 -2.55 6.96
CA GLY A 145 -8.10 -1.91 6.91
C GLY A 145 -9.24 -2.83 6.46
N GLU A 146 -9.03 -4.14 6.40
CA GLU A 146 -9.96 -5.14 5.88
C GLU A 146 -10.11 -6.30 6.83
N GLN A 147 -11.36 -6.71 7.01
CA GLN A 147 -11.72 -7.94 7.70
C GLN A 147 -11.36 -9.13 6.79
N MET A 148 -10.84 -10.21 7.38
CA MET A 148 -10.58 -11.44 6.63
C MET A 148 -11.89 -11.96 6.05
N PRO A 149 -11.90 -12.37 4.76
CA PRO A 149 -13.11 -12.92 4.16
C PRO A 149 -13.42 -14.30 4.77
N PRO A 150 -14.63 -14.83 4.55
CA PRO A 150 -15.02 -16.13 5.08
C PRO A 150 -14.12 -17.25 4.55
N HIS A 151 -13.54 -18.05 5.44
CA HIS A 151 -12.75 -19.22 5.05
C HIS A 151 -13.65 -20.31 4.47
N SER A 152 -13.25 -20.94 3.37
CA SER A 152 -14.02 -21.99 2.69
C SER A 152 -13.20 -23.23 2.40
N ASN A 153 -13.54 -24.32 3.10
CA ASN A 153 -13.01 -25.65 2.78
C ASN A 153 -13.52 -26.18 1.43
N LYS A 154 -14.63 -25.64 0.91
CA LYS A 154 -15.30 -26.12 -0.30
C LYS A 154 -14.78 -25.42 -1.56
N TYR A 155 -14.35 -24.16 -1.44
CA TYR A 155 -13.83 -23.36 -2.57
C TYR A 155 -12.45 -22.74 -2.27
N PRO A 156 -11.43 -23.54 -1.89
CA PRO A 156 -10.14 -23.03 -1.44
C PRO A 156 -9.37 -22.27 -2.53
N ILE A 157 -9.57 -22.64 -3.80
CA ILE A 157 -8.96 -21.94 -4.95
C ILE A 157 -9.60 -20.56 -5.11
N GLY A 158 -10.94 -20.50 -5.13
CA GLY A 158 -11.69 -19.25 -5.24
C GLY A 158 -11.40 -18.30 -4.08
N GLU A 159 -11.31 -18.81 -2.85
CA GLU A 159 -10.90 -18.05 -1.66
C GLU A 159 -9.50 -17.43 -1.85
N LYS A 160 -8.51 -18.24 -2.26
CA LYS A 160 -7.14 -17.78 -2.46
C LYS A 160 -7.07 -16.67 -3.51
N ILE A 161 -7.80 -16.81 -4.62
CA ILE A 161 -7.88 -15.79 -5.66
C ILE A 161 -8.56 -14.52 -5.12
N PHE A 162 -9.65 -14.66 -4.36
CA PHE A 162 -10.39 -13.55 -3.79
C PHE A 162 -9.53 -12.74 -2.80
N ILE A 163 -8.83 -13.41 -1.89
CA ILE A 163 -7.90 -12.79 -0.94
C ILE A 163 -6.83 -12.00 -1.69
N ALA A 164 -6.23 -12.61 -2.72
CA ALA A 164 -5.14 -12.00 -3.46
C ALA A 164 -5.55 -10.83 -4.37
N ASN A 165 -6.80 -10.80 -4.86
CA ASN A 165 -7.19 -9.91 -5.96
C ASN A 165 -8.41 -9.02 -5.67
N CYS A 166 -9.32 -9.45 -4.80
CA CYS A 166 -10.65 -8.84 -4.66
C CYS A 166 -10.88 -8.25 -3.27
N ASN A 167 -10.34 -8.88 -2.21
CA ASN A 167 -10.59 -8.52 -0.82
C ASN A 167 -10.26 -7.04 -0.53
N ILE A 168 -9.22 -6.52 -1.18
CA ILE A 168 -8.74 -5.14 -1.05
C ILE A 168 -9.87 -4.09 -1.25
N CYS A 169 -10.80 -4.40 -2.14
CA CYS A 169 -11.95 -3.53 -2.40
C CYS A 169 -13.25 -4.12 -1.86
N HIS A 170 -13.35 -5.44 -1.78
CA HIS A 170 -14.60 -6.16 -1.58
C HIS A 170 -14.66 -7.01 -0.31
N ALA A 171 -13.86 -6.67 0.71
CA ALA A 171 -13.90 -7.36 2.01
C ALA A 171 -15.34 -7.52 2.52
N ASN A 172 -15.64 -8.73 2.99
CA ASN A 172 -16.98 -9.14 3.43
C ASN A 172 -18.10 -8.81 2.43
N GLY A 173 -17.80 -8.90 1.13
CA GLY A 173 -18.78 -8.68 0.07
C GLY A 173 -19.24 -7.23 -0.08
N GLY A 174 -18.59 -6.29 0.60
CA GLY A 174 -18.83 -4.86 0.45
C GLY A 174 -18.19 -4.28 -0.82
N ASN A 175 -18.11 -2.96 -0.85
CA ASN A 175 -17.27 -2.23 -1.80
C ASN A 175 -16.76 -0.95 -1.15
N LYS A 176 -15.47 -0.92 -0.82
CA LYS A 176 -14.79 0.19 -0.13
C LYS A 176 -14.71 1.46 -0.96
N ILE A 177 -14.82 1.34 -2.29
CA ILE A 177 -14.67 2.46 -3.22
C ILE A 177 -16.03 3.03 -3.64
N SER A 178 -17.01 2.16 -3.90
CA SER A 178 -18.39 2.55 -4.16
C SER A 178 -19.32 1.72 -3.28
N PRO A 179 -19.63 2.21 -2.06
CA PRO A 179 -20.50 1.50 -1.12
C PRO A 179 -21.90 1.16 -1.67
N GLN A 180 -22.33 1.85 -2.72
CA GLN A 180 -23.60 1.63 -3.42
C GLN A 180 -23.57 0.41 -4.35
N ASN A 181 -22.38 -0.11 -4.67
CA ASN A 181 -22.16 -1.23 -5.58
C ASN A 181 -21.38 -2.37 -4.88
N PRO A 182 -21.89 -2.96 -3.79
CA PRO A 182 -21.26 -4.10 -3.13
C PRO A 182 -21.30 -5.37 -4.00
N LEU A 183 -20.53 -6.39 -3.63
CA LEU A 183 -20.72 -7.74 -4.19
C LEU A 183 -22.02 -8.37 -3.68
N ARG A 184 -22.41 -8.04 -2.44
CA ARG A 184 -23.65 -8.52 -1.84
C ARG A 184 -24.87 -8.06 -2.64
N SER A 185 -25.72 -9.01 -3.01
CA SER A 185 -26.91 -8.81 -3.84
C SER A 185 -26.62 -8.14 -5.19
N SER A 186 -25.41 -8.31 -5.73
CA SER A 186 -25.04 -7.71 -7.02
C SER A 186 -25.65 -8.47 -8.19
N ASP A 187 -26.35 -7.77 -9.09
CA ASP A 187 -26.87 -8.35 -10.33
C ASP A 187 -25.78 -8.94 -11.24
N ASN A 188 -24.54 -8.44 -11.10
CA ASN A 188 -23.39 -8.94 -11.86
C ASN A 188 -22.94 -10.34 -11.42
N LEU A 189 -23.51 -10.88 -10.34
CA LEU A 189 -23.28 -12.23 -9.84
C LEU A 189 -24.44 -13.19 -10.15
N ASN A 190 -25.42 -12.78 -10.95
CA ASN A 190 -26.57 -13.62 -11.30
C ASN A 190 -26.18 -14.84 -12.16
N ASN A 191 -25.09 -14.74 -12.92
CA ASN A 191 -24.52 -15.88 -13.65
C ASN A 191 -23.03 -15.69 -13.94
N LEU A 192 -22.34 -16.81 -14.17
CA LEU A 192 -20.90 -16.86 -14.44
C LEU A 192 -20.48 -15.98 -15.62
N LYS A 193 -21.28 -15.93 -16.69
CA LYS A 193 -20.95 -15.14 -17.90
C LYS A 193 -20.94 -13.64 -17.61
N ALA A 194 -21.92 -13.16 -16.83
CA ALA A 194 -21.98 -11.77 -16.40
C ALA A 194 -20.77 -11.42 -15.51
N PHE A 195 -20.42 -12.29 -14.57
CA PHE A 195 -19.24 -12.11 -13.72
C PHE A 195 -17.93 -12.05 -14.53
N ILE A 196 -17.71 -13.00 -15.43
CA ILE A 196 -16.52 -13.01 -16.29
C ILE A 196 -16.48 -11.72 -17.12
N SER A 197 -17.60 -11.32 -17.72
CA SER A 197 -17.69 -10.08 -18.48
C SER A 197 -17.32 -8.85 -17.62
N LEU A 198 -17.78 -8.80 -16.37
CA LEU A 198 -17.45 -7.71 -15.43
C LEU A 198 -15.95 -7.65 -15.13
N ILE A 199 -15.31 -8.77 -14.77
CA ILE A 199 -13.88 -8.75 -14.41
C ILE A 199 -12.98 -8.49 -15.62
N ARG A 200 -13.43 -8.84 -16.84
CA ARG A 200 -12.72 -8.51 -18.09
C ARG A 200 -12.90 -7.06 -18.50
N HIS A 201 -14.09 -6.48 -18.30
CA HIS A 201 -14.43 -5.11 -18.71
C HIS A 201 -15.10 -4.34 -17.57
N PRO A 202 -14.36 -4.05 -16.47
CA PRO A 202 -14.93 -3.42 -15.30
C PRO A 202 -15.14 -1.92 -15.48
N VAL A 203 -16.02 -1.35 -14.67
CA VAL A 203 -16.13 0.10 -14.51
C VAL A 203 -15.03 0.60 -13.59
N LYS A 204 -14.28 1.62 -14.03
CA LYS A 204 -13.24 2.25 -13.20
C LYS A 204 -13.85 2.74 -11.87
N PRO A 205 -13.15 2.57 -10.74
CA PRO A 205 -11.71 2.27 -10.62
C PRO A 205 -11.37 0.79 -10.44
N MET A 206 -12.32 -0.13 -10.62
CA MET A 206 -12.02 -1.57 -10.57
C MET A 206 -11.07 -1.92 -11.73
N PRO A 207 -9.96 -2.62 -11.46
CA PRO A 207 -8.97 -2.94 -12.48
C PRO A 207 -9.40 -4.14 -13.33
N THR A 208 -8.94 -4.17 -14.59
CA THR A 208 -9.19 -5.29 -15.50
C THR A 208 -8.37 -6.52 -15.13
N PHE A 209 -9.04 -7.67 -15.05
CA PHE A 209 -8.42 -8.97 -14.90
C PHE A 209 -8.45 -9.70 -16.23
N THR A 210 -7.30 -9.86 -16.90
CA THR A 210 -7.20 -10.59 -18.18
C THR A 210 -7.21 -12.10 -17.97
N ALA A 211 -7.51 -12.86 -19.03
CA ALA A 211 -7.42 -14.33 -19.01
C ALA A 211 -5.99 -14.85 -18.71
N SER A 212 -4.97 -14.02 -18.97
CA SER A 212 -3.58 -14.33 -18.62
C SER A 212 -3.27 -14.15 -17.13
N ARG A 213 -4.10 -13.40 -16.38
CA ARG A 213 -3.92 -13.17 -14.94
C ARG A 213 -4.85 -14.01 -14.08
N ILE A 214 -6.10 -14.14 -14.52
CA ILE A 214 -7.10 -15.05 -13.94
C ILE A 214 -7.72 -15.74 -15.14
N SER A 215 -7.40 -17.01 -15.39
CA SER A 215 -7.98 -17.81 -16.47
C SER A 215 -9.50 -17.95 -16.31
N ASP A 216 -10.20 -18.40 -17.35
CA ASP A 216 -11.66 -18.57 -17.26
C ASP A 216 -12.06 -19.67 -16.27
N GLN A 217 -11.21 -20.69 -16.09
CA GLN A 217 -11.40 -21.71 -15.05
C GLN A 217 -11.21 -21.11 -13.65
N GLU A 218 -10.15 -20.33 -13.42
CA GLU A 218 -9.94 -19.63 -12.15
C GLU A 218 -11.05 -18.61 -11.86
N ALA A 219 -11.58 -17.95 -12.90
CA ALA A 219 -12.71 -17.05 -12.78
C ALA A 219 -13.97 -17.80 -12.35
N LYS A 220 -14.18 -19.04 -12.80
CA LYS A 220 -15.26 -19.90 -12.32
C LYS A 220 -15.08 -20.27 -10.85
N GLU A 221 -13.89 -20.71 -10.43
CA GLU A 221 -13.60 -21.02 -9.02
C GLU A 221 -13.83 -19.78 -8.12
N LEU A 222 -13.39 -18.62 -8.57
CA LEU A 222 -13.60 -17.34 -7.90
C LEU A 222 -15.09 -16.98 -7.81
N TYR A 223 -15.84 -17.14 -8.90
CA TYR A 223 -17.28 -16.91 -8.93
C TYR A 223 -18.02 -17.82 -7.94
N ASP A 224 -17.70 -19.11 -7.95
CA ASP A 224 -18.32 -20.10 -7.06
C ASP A 224 -18.06 -19.75 -5.59
N TYR A 225 -16.84 -19.34 -5.23
CA TYR A 225 -16.54 -18.84 -3.88
C TYR A 225 -17.33 -17.57 -3.54
N ILE A 226 -17.34 -16.56 -4.42
CA ILE A 226 -18.02 -15.28 -4.15
C ILE A 226 -19.51 -15.49 -3.92
N VAL A 227 -20.19 -16.22 -4.81
CA VAL A 227 -21.64 -16.45 -4.72
C VAL A 227 -22.00 -17.24 -3.48
N ASN A 228 -21.20 -18.26 -3.14
CA ASN A 228 -21.55 -19.16 -2.05
C ASN A 228 -21.09 -18.71 -0.67
N GLU A 229 -20.02 -17.91 -0.55
CA GLU A 229 -19.41 -17.57 0.75
C GLU A 229 -19.46 -16.06 1.04
N VAL A 230 -19.22 -15.22 0.04
CA VAL A 230 -19.06 -13.76 0.21
C VAL A 230 -20.39 -13.01 0.03
N ASN A 231 -21.20 -13.42 -0.95
CA ASN A 231 -22.50 -12.88 -1.30
C ASN A 231 -23.63 -13.47 -0.43
N ARG A 232 -23.38 -13.67 0.87
CA ARG A 232 -24.41 -14.09 1.82
C ARG A 232 -25.11 -12.88 2.44
N PRO A 233 -26.42 -12.94 2.69
CA PRO A 233 -27.13 -11.94 3.49
C PRO A 233 -26.54 -11.81 4.89
N TRP A 234 -26.58 -10.62 5.48
CA TRP A 234 -26.19 -10.43 6.88
C TRP A 234 -27.05 -11.33 7.80
N GLY A 235 -26.41 -12.14 8.65
CA GLY A 235 -27.10 -12.96 9.66
C GLY A 235 -27.38 -14.42 9.26
N THR A 236 -26.79 -14.91 8.17
CA THR A 236 -26.84 -16.36 7.82
C THR A 236 -25.56 -17.09 8.24
N ASP A 237 -24.95 -16.66 9.33
CA ASP A 237 -23.79 -17.33 9.93
C ASP A 237 -24.33 -18.63 10.53
N ASN A 238 -24.32 -19.70 9.73
CA ASN A 238 -24.67 -21.02 10.22
C ASN A 238 -23.63 -21.43 11.27
N ASN A 239 -24.12 -21.78 12.46
CA ASN A 239 -23.43 -22.57 13.48
C ASN A 239 -22.53 -23.67 12.88
#